data_AF-K7LT97-F1
#
_entry.id   AF-K7LT97-F1
#
_cell.length_a   1.000
_cell.length_b   1.000
_cell.length_c   1.000
_cell.angle_alpha   90.00
_cell.angle_beta   90.00
_cell.angle_gamma   90.00
#
_symmetry.space_group_name_H-M   'P 1'
#
loop_
_entity.id
_entity.type
_entity.pdbx_description
1 polymer ?
#
loop_
_entity_poly.entity_id
_entity_poly.type
_entity_poly.pdbx_seq_one_letter_code
_entity_poly.pdbx_strand_id
1 'polypeptide(L)'
;MLMGLWNFGHLFVFWFIGAINQLTRNLACEWEKDYIRSNAVAPWYIKTSLVEQVLSNKDYLEEVYSRTPLRRLGDPAEVSSLVAFLCLPASSYITGQIICIDGGVSVNGFHPTT
;
A
#
# COMPACT_ATOMS: atom_id res chain seq x y z
N MET A 1 2.12 7.62 -32.73
CA MET A 1 0.80 6.99 -32.54
C MET A 1 0.93 5.47 -32.32
N LEU A 2 1.89 5.00 -31.49
CA LEU A 2 2.01 3.57 -31.10
C LEU A 2 2.59 3.41 -29.68
N MET A 3 2.51 4.47 -28.85
CA MET A 3 3.10 4.53 -27.52
C MET A 3 2.06 4.36 -26.40
N GLY A 4 0.96 3.63 -26.68
CA GLY A 4 -0.24 3.60 -25.83
C GLY A 4 -0.70 2.22 -25.34
N LEU A 5 -0.10 1.12 -25.81
CA LEU A 5 -0.62 -0.23 -25.53
C LEU A 5 0.11 -1.01 -24.43
N TRP A 6 1.27 -0.53 -23.96
CA TRP A 6 2.04 -1.23 -22.92
C TRP A 6 1.66 -0.87 -21.48
N ASN A 7 0.84 0.17 -21.26
CA ASN A 7 0.41 0.59 -19.92
C ASN A 7 -0.89 -0.07 -19.41
N PHE A 8 -1.47 -1.00 -20.18
CA PHE A 8 -2.75 -1.63 -19.81
C PHE A 8 -2.67 -2.49 -18.54
N GLY A 9 -1.51 -3.12 -18.27
CA GLY A 9 -1.32 -3.96 -17.09
C GLY A 9 -1.44 -3.19 -15.77
N HIS A 10 -0.88 -1.98 -15.69
CA HIS A 10 -0.95 -1.15 -14.49
C HIS A 10 -2.35 -0.60 -14.23
N LEU A 11 -3.10 -0.26 -15.29
CA LEU A 11 -4.48 0.25 -15.18
C LEU A 11 -5.40 -0.73 -14.43
N PHE A 12 -5.27 -2.04 -14.71
CA PHE A 12 -6.06 -3.06 -14.04
C PHE A 12 -5.76 -3.11 -12.53
N VAL A 13 -4.49 -3.05 -12.15
CA VAL A 13 -4.09 -3.03 -10.73
C VAL A 13 -4.74 -1.86 -9.99
N PHE A 14 -4.73 -0.65 -10.58
CA PHE A 14 -5.36 0.52 -9.95
C PHE A 14 -6.87 0.36 -9.77
N TRP A 15 -7.57 -0.23 -10.74
CA TRP A 15 -9.01 -0.51 -10.62
C TRP A 15 -9.31 -1.48 -9.48
N PHE A 16 -8.53 -2.56 -9.36
CA PHE A 16 -8.69 -3.54 -8.29
C PHE A 16 -8.43 -2.93 -6.91
N ILE A 17 -7.39 -2.10 -6.78
CA ILE A 17 -7.10 -1.40 -5.52
C ILE A 17 -8.23 -0.46 -5.16
N GLY A 18 -8.75 0.31 -6.13
CA GLY A 18 -9.91 1.17 -5.91
C GLY A 18 -11.15 0.40 -5.44
N ALA A 19 -11.43 -0.75 -6.07
CA ALA A 19 -12.54 -1.63 -5.71
C ALA A 19 -12.36 -2.22 -4.30
N ILE A 20 -11.16 -2.70 -3.95
CA ILE A 20 -10.86 -3.22 -2.60
C ILE A 20 -11.03 -2.11 -1.56
N ASN A 21 -10.53 -0.90 -1.82
CA ASN A 21 -10.68 0.22 -0.89
C ASN A 21 -12.15 0.57 -0.63
N GLN A 22 -13.00 0.54 -1.65
CA GLN A 22 -14.43 0.76 -1.47
C GLN A 22 -15.11 -0.42 -0.77
N LEU A 23 -14.71 -1.65 -1.11
CA LEU A 23 -15.23 -2.85 -0.48
C LEU A 23 -14.93 -2.86 1.03
N THR A 24 -13.70 -2.53 1.44
CA THR A 24 -13.31 -2.42 2.85
C THR A 24 -14.23 -1.45 3.61
N ARG A 25 -14.53 -0.29 3.03
CA ARG A 25 -15.44 0.70 3.62
C ARG A 25 -16.87 0.18 3.74
N ASN A 26 -17.39 -0.46 2.69
CA ASN A 26 -18.74 -1.01 2.71
C ASN A 26 -18.87 -2.13 3.76
N LEU A 27 -17.91 -3.06 3.80
CA LEU A 27 -17.90 -4.17 4.76
C LEU A 27 -17.78 -3.67 6.20
N ALA A 28 -17.04 -2.58 6.44
CA ALA A 28 -16.94 -1.98 7.77
C ALA A 28 -18.30 -1.50 8.31
N CYS A 29 -19.18 -0.99 7.44
CA CYS A 29 -20.53 -0.59 7.82
C CYS A 29 -21.48 -1.79 7.91
N GLU A 30 -21.39 -2.74 6.97
CA GLU A 30 -22.32 -3.88 6.91
C GLU A 30 -22.11 -4.87 8.07
N TRP A 31 -20.86 -5.08 8.47
CA TRP A 31 -20.51 -6.06 9.50
C TRP A 31 -20.44 -5.47 10.92
N GLU A 32 -20.79 -4.19 11.09
CA GLU A 32 -20.85 -3.55 12.41
C GLU A 32 -21.78 -4.31 13.37
N LYS A 33 -22.93 -4.75 12.87
CA LYS A 33 -23.94 -5.52 13.63
C LYS A 33 -23.39 -6.82 14.23
N ASP A 34 -22.35 -7.38 13.63
CA ASP A 34 -21.70 -8.62 14.04
C ASP A 34 -20.43 -8.35 14.86
N TYR A 35 -20.17 -7.09 15.22
CA TYR A 35 -18.97 -6.62 15.92
C TYR A 35 -17.66 -6.95 15.19
N ILE A 36 -17.70 -7.02 13.85
CA ILE A 36 -16.53 -7.29 13.01
C ILE A 36 -16.01 -5.98 12.43
N ARG A 37 -14.69 -5.76 12.55
CA ARG A 37 -13.99 -4.61 11.96
C ARG A 37 -13.37 -5.00 10.63
N SER A 38 -13.43 -4.10 9.65
CA SER A 38 -12.81 -4.28 8.34
C SER A 38 -11.86 -3.13 8.06
N ASN A 39 -10.60 -3.42 7.71
CA ASN A 39 -9.57 -2.44 7.39
C ASN A 39 -8.69 -2.98 6.26
N ALA A 40 -7.98 -2.08 5.58
CA ALA A 40 -7.01 -2.43 4.54
C ALA A 40 -5.67 -1.74 4.84
N VAL A 41 -4.58 -2.38 4.41
CA VAL A 41 -3.22 -1.84 4.51
C VAL A 41 -2.70 -1.61 3.10
N ALA A 42 -2.18 -0.41 2.85
CA ALA A 42 -1.66 0.03 1.55
C ALA A 42 -0.14 0.24 1.64
N PRO A 43 0.67 -0.81 1.35
CA PRO A 43 2.11 -0.69 1.36
C PRO A 43 2.67 -0.05 0.08
N TRP A 44 3.89 0.47 0.17
CA TRP A 44 4.75 0.78 -0.98
C TRP A 44 5.70 -0.39 -1.29
N TYR A 45 6.89 -0.15 -1.84
CA TYR A 45 7.87 -1.21 -2.07
C TYR A 45 8.36 -1.83 -0.76
N ILE A 46 8.04 -3.11 -0.58
CA ILE A 46 8.47 -3.96 0.53
C ILE A 46 9.45 -5.00 0.01
N LYS A 47 10.54 -5.25 0.76
CA LYS A 47 11.59 -6.23 0.43
C LYS A 47 11.06 -7.67 0.44
N THR A 48 10.41 -8.07 -0.65
CA THR A 48 9.92 -9.44 -0.88
C THR A 48 10.52 -9.98 -2.16
N SER A 49 10.58 -11.31 -2.28
CA SER A 49 11.04 -11.99 -3.49
C SER A 49 10.28 -11.58 -4.76
N LEU A 50 9.02 -11.15 -4.62
CA LEU A 50 8.18 -10.69 -5.72
C LEU A 50 8.75 -9.43 -6.40
N VAL A 51 9.33 -8.51 -5.62
CA VAL A 51 9.82 -7.23 -6.16
C VAL A 51 11.31 -7.25 -6.46
N GLU A 52 12.05 -8.30 -6.09
CA GLU A 52 13.50 -8.40 -6.33
C GLU A 52 13.84 -8.23 -7.82
N GLN A 53 13.07 -8.82 -8.73
CA GLN A 53 13.30 -8.65 -10.17
C GLN A 53 13.12 -7.20 -10.61
N VAL A 54 12.09 -6.52 -10.11
CA VAL A 54 11.80 -5.12 -10.46
C VAL A 54 12.85 -4.18 -9.88
N LEU A 55 13.29 -4.45 -8.66
CA LEU A 55 14.26 -3.62 -7.92
C LEU A 55 15.72 -4.00 -8.21
N SER A 56 15.97 -4.98 -9.09
CA SER A 56 17.31 -5.33 -9.56
C SER A 56 17.94 -4.23 -10.42
N ASN A 57 17.12 -3.37 -11.02
CA ASN A 57 17.58 -2.16 -11.71
C ASN A 57 17.95 -1.10 -10.67
N LYS A 58 19.25 -0.80 -10.57
CA LYS A 58 19.79 0.18 -9.62
C LYS A 58 19.23 1.59 -9.82
N ASP A 59 19.08 2.04 -11.05
CA ASP A 59 18.56 3.39 -11.33
C ASP A 59 17.11 3.52 -10.86
N TYR A 60 16.33 2.45 -11.05
CA TYR A 60 14.96 2.38 -10.56
C TYR A 60 14.88 2.30 -9.03
N LEU A 61 15.78 1.56 -8.40
CA LEU A 61 15.86 1.47 -6.94
C LEU A 61 16.19 2.85 -6.33
N GLU A 62 17.14 3.58 -6.91
CA GLU A 62 17.46 4.95 -6.50
C GLU A 62 16.28 5.90 -6.73
N GLU A 63 15.51 5.73 -7.80
CA GLU A 63 14.28 6.49 -8.02
C GLU A 63 13.27 6.21 -6.91
N VAL A 64 13.05 4.95 -6.52
CA VAL A 64 12.19 4.57 -5.41
C VAL A 64 12.68 5.21 -4.10
N TYR A 65 13.97 5.13 -3.79
CA TYR A 65 14.55 5.77 -2.61
C TYR A 65 14.40 7.29 -2.61
N SER A 66 14.59 7.93 -3.77
CA SER A 66 14.45 9.37 -3.88
C SER A 66 13.02 9.81 -3.55
N ARG A 67 12.01 9.03 -3.95
CA ARG A 67 10.58 9.36 -3.72
C ARG A 67 10.08 9.00 -2.34
N THR A 68 10.74 8.07 -1.64
CA THR A 68 10.37 7.64 -0.29
C THR A 68 11.06 8.52 0.75
N PRO A 69 10.34 9.30 1.57
CA PRO A 69 10.93 10.11 2.63
C PRO A 69 11.86 9.36 3.59
N LEU A 70 11.56 8.10 3.92
CA LEU A 70 12.46 7.27 4.74
C LEU A 70 13.71 6.75 3.99
N ARG A 71 13.85 7.02 2.69
CA ARG A 71 14.97 6.63 1.81
C ARG A 71 15.38 5.16 1.89
N ARG A 72 14.40 4.29 2.08
CA ARG A 72 14.59 2.83 2.11
C ARG A 72 13.31 2.10 1.71
N LEU A 73 13.45 0.84 1.34
CA LEU A 73 12.32 -0.08 1.21
C LEU A 73 11.79 -0.47 2.59
N GLY A 74 10.49 -0.77 2.66
CA GLY A 74 9.89 -1.36 3.85
C GLY A 74 10.29 -2.82 4.04
N ASP A 75 10.29 -3.28 5.28
CA ASP A 75 10.44 -4.68 5.63
C ASP A 75 9.07 -5.37 5.77
N PRO A 76 8.92 -6.65 5.36
CA PRO A 76 7.68 -7.40 5.59
C PRO A 76 7.20 -7.37 7.05
N ALA A 77 8.12 -7.33 8.01
CA ALA A 77 7.80 -7.23 9.44
C ALA A 77 7.11 -5.92 9.81
N GLU A 78 7.37 -4.83 9.08
CA GLU A 78 6.70 -3.53 9.33
C GLU A 78 5.24 -3.60 8.92
N VAL A 79 4.93 -4.24 7.78
CA VAL A 79 3.56 -4.48 7.33
C VAL A 79 2.82 -5.41 8.28
N SER A 80 3.43 -6.54 8.64
CA SER A 80 2.80 -7.51 9.52
C SER A 80 2.55 -6.95 10.93
N SER A 81 3.42 -6.07 11.43
CA SER A 81 3.23 -5.40 12.72
C SER A 81 1.98 -4.52 12.72
N LEU A 82 1.72 -3.76 11.65
CA LEU A 82 0.49 -2.97 11.51
C LEU A 82 -0.75 -3.87 11.42
N VAL A 83 -0.69 -4.95 10.63
CA VAL A 83 -1.80 -5.91 10.52
C VAL A 83 -2.10 -6.53 11.89
N ALA A 84 -1.07 -6.94 12.63
CA ALA A 84 -1.22 -7.46 13.99
C ALA A 84 -1.88 -6.43 14.92
N PHE A 85 -1.44 -5.17 14.90
CA PHE A 85 -2.07 -4.09 15.67
C PHE A 85 -3.56 -3.94 15.34
N LEU A 86 -3.94 -4.00 14.07
CA LEU A 86 -5.34 -3.93 13.63
C LEU A 86 -6.18 -5.12 14.10
N CYS A 87 -5.57 -6.24 14.46
CA CYS A 87 -6.26 -7.38 15.07
C CYS A 87 -6.40 -7.25 16.60
N LEU A 88 -5.60 -6.39 17.26
CA LEU A 88 -5.64 -6.24 18.72
C LEU A 88 -6.85 -5.42 19.20
N PRO A 89 -7.32 -5.64 20.45
CA PRO A 89 -8.35 -4.79 21.08
C PRO A 89 -7.97 -3.31 21.15
N ALA A 90 -6.68 -2.99 21.14
CA ALA A 90 -6.18 -1.61 21.11
C ALA A 90 -6.64 -0.82 19.86
N SER A 91 -7.04 -1.52 18.79
CA SER A 91 -7.60 -0.92 17.58
C SER A 91 -9.12 -1.02 17.50
N SER A 92 -9.81 -1.23 18.63
CA SER A 92 -11.28 -1.45 18.69
C SER A 92 -12.12 -0.34 18.06
N TYR A 93 -11.60 0.89 18.02
CA TYR A 93 -12.27 2.04 17.39
C TYR A 93 -11.80 2.32 15.95
N ILE A 94 -11.06 1.40 15.34
CA ILE A 94 -10.53 1.53 13.97
C ILE A 94 -11.24 0.52 13.05
N THR A 95 -12.12 1.05 12.20
CA THR A 95 -12.81 0.30 11.14
C THR A 95 -12.99 1.18 9.89
N GLY A 96 -13.09 0.55 8.71
CA GLY A 96 -13.24 1.19 7.41
C GLY A 96 -11.99 1.93 6.90
N GLN A 97 -10.85 1.77 7.59
CA GLN A 97 -9.64 2.52 7.27
C GLN A 97 -8.77 1.81 6.25
N ILE A 98 -8.18 2.61 5.37
CA ILE A 98 -7.15 2.19 4.42
C ILE A 98 -5.88 2.88 4.92
N ILE A 99 -5.00 2.13 5.57
CA ILE A 99 -3.85 2.68 6.26
C ILE A 99 -2.61 2.50 5.39
N CYS A 100 -2.01 3.61 4.97
CA CYS A 100 -0.76 3.60 4.22
C CYS A 100 0.42 3.21 5.11
N ILE A 101 1.27 2.30 4.62
CA ILE A 101 2.56 1.94 5.23
C ILE A 101 3.65 1.99 4.15
N ASP A 102 4.07 3.20 3.83
CA ASP A 102 4.76 3.50 2.58
C ASP A 102 6.02 4.37 2.75
N GLY A 103 6.46 4.58 3.99
CA GLY A 103 7.60 5.45 4.30
C GLY A 103 7.38 6.92 3.91
N GLY A 104 6.11 7.35 3.78
CA GLY A 104 5.72 8.74 3.49
C GLY A 104 5.46 9.03 2.01
N VAL A 105 5.48 8.02 1.13
CA VAL A 105 5.29 8.24 -0.31
C VAL A 105 3.91 8.83 -0.64
N SER A 106 2.84 8.35 -0.01
CA SER A 106 1.48 8.86 -0.26
C SER A 106 1.32 10.36 0.04
N VAL A 107 2.12 10.91 0.96
CA VAL A 107 2.09 12.33 1.31
C VAL A 107 3.14 13.16 0.56
N ASN A 108 4.27 12.56 0.21
CA ASN A 108 5.34 13.23 -0.55
C ASN A 108 5.02 13.33 -2.06
N GLY A 109 4.21 12.40 -2.59
CA GLY A 109 3.88 12.32 -4.01
C GLY A 109 5.08 11.89 -4.86
N PHE A 110 5.20 12.46 -6.06
CA PHE A 110 6.25 12.12 -7.04
C PHE A 110 7.50 12.99 -6.93
N HIS A 111 7.64 13.76 -5.85
CA HIS A 111 8.76 14.67 -5.66
C HIS A 111 9.98 13.92 -5.10
N PRO A 112 11.18 14.08 -5.68
CA PRO A 112 12.40 13.62 -5.04
C PRO A 112 12.58 14.32 -3.70
N THR A 113 12.85 13.55 -2.66
CA THR A 113 13.23 14.07 -1.35
C THR A 113 14.66 14.59 -1.44
N THR A 114 14.82 15.91 -1.35
CA THR A 114 16.11 16.63 -1.33
C THR A 114 16.98 16.21 -0.17
#